data_AF-A0A7J6PWK2-F1
#
_entry.id   AF-A0A7J6PWK2-F1
#
_cell.length_a   1.000
_cell.length_b   1.000
_cell.length_c   1.000
_cell.angle_alpha   90.00
_cell.angle_beta   90.00
_cell.angle_gamma   90.00
#
_symmetry.space_group_name_H-M   'P 1'
#
loop_
_entity.id
_entity.type
_entity.pdbx_description
1 polymer ?
#
loop_
_entity_poly.entity_id
_entity_poly.type
_entity_poly.pdbx_seq_one_letter_code
_entity_poly.pdbx_strand_id
1 'polypeptide(L)'
;RRVNRLKDVCRLLRQLQKGPNGHRKVSLSVSTEPNTCIGDLKDRKGDECWLSAPLEALWRTWIASGRMFVFELWLHDTSEPSKKTLLACDFAHPVGTSVYVATRYYDDRYRKYQPGFILGFTTCTWLK
;
A
#
# COMPACT_ATOMS: atom_id res chain seq x y z
N ARG A 1 -13.69 -6.28 18.06
CA ARG A 1 -12.38 -6.04 17.39
C ARG A 1 -12.49 -5.64 15.92
N ARG A 2 -13.25 -6.37 15.06
CA ARG A 2 -13.41 -6.07 13.61
C ARG A 2 -14.09 -4.72 13.31
N VAL A 3 -15.16 -4.40 14.04
CA VAL A 3 -15.93 -3.13 13.91
C VAL A 3 -15.08 -1.89 14.23
N ASN A 4 -14.14 -1.98 15.17
CA ASN A 4 -13.26 -0.86 15.51
C ASN A 4 -12.27 -0.56 14.37
N ARG A 5 -11.72 -1.59 13.73
CA ARG A 5 -10.82 -1.44 12.58
C ARG A 5 -11.52 -0.78 11.38
N LEU A 6 -12.79 -1.12 11.13
CA LEU A 6 -13.58 -0.49 10.07
C LEU A 6 -13.81 1.01 10.33
N LYS A 7 -14.17 1.38 11.57
CA LYS A 7 -14.34 2.78 11.97
C LYS A 7 -13.05 3.58 11.79
N ASP A 8 -11.90 2.98 12.13
CA ASP A 8 -10.60 3.60 11.93
C ASP A 8 -10.27 3.81 10.46
N VAL A 9 -10.58 2.85 9.58
CA VAL A 9 -10.39 2.98 8.13
C VAL A 9 -11.31 4.04 7.53
N CYS A 10 -12.60 4.05 7.89
CA CYS A 10 -13.53 5.08 7.42
C CYS A 10 -13.18 6.48 7.95
N ARG A 11 -12.60 6.58 9.15
CA ARG A 11 -12.06 7.83 9.68
C ARG A 11 -10.81 8.26 8.90
N LEU A 12 -9.92 7.32 8.59
CA LEU A 12 -8.73 7.53 7.76
C LEU A 12 -9.10 8.09 6.39
N LEU A 13 -10.02 7.42 5.69
CA LEU A 13 -10.52 7.82 4.38
C LEU A 13 -11.11 9.23 4.40
N ARG A 14 -11.88 9.58 5.43
CA ARG A 14 -12.44 10.93 5.61
C ARG A 14 -11.38 11.98 5.93
N GLN A 15 -10.37 11.64 6.72
CA GLN A 15 -9.24 12.54 7.02
C GLN A 15 -8.35 12.76 5.78
N LEU A 16 -8.19 11.73 4.94
CA LEU A 16 -7.47 11.83 3.68
C LEU A 16 -8.16 12.79 2.69
N GLN A 17 -9.49 12.78 2.66
CA GLN A 17 -10.30 13.69 1.82
C GLN A 17 -10.27 15.16 2.28
N LYS A 18 -9.87 15.45 3.52
CA LYS A 18 -9.95 16.79 4.15
C LYS A 18 -8.57 17.37 4.55
N GLY A 19 -7.52 17.12 3.76
CA GLY A 19 -6.18 17.63 4.06
C GLY A 19 -6.14 19.16 4.29
N PRO A 20 -5.12 19.68 5.01
CA PRO A 20 -5.04 21.10 5.39
C PRO A 20 -4.93 22.10 4.22
N ASN A 21 -4.70 21.61 2.98
CA ASN A 21 -4.46 22.44 1.79
C ASN A 21 -5.47 22.14 0.65
N GLY A 22 -6.65 21.60 0.95
CA GLY A 22 -7.65 21.22 -0.05
C GLY A 22 -7.84 19.70 -0.19
N HIS A 23 -8.80 19.33 -1.04
CA HIS A 23 -9.20 17.94 -1.26
C HIS A 23 -7.99 17.10 -1.68
N ARG A 24 -7.63 16.05 -0.94
CA ARG A 24 -6.66 15.07 -1.43
C ARG A 24 -7.41 13.78 -1.70
N LYS A 25 -7.21 13.20 -2.88
CA LYS A 25 -7.85 11.93 -3.25
C LYS A 25 -6.85 10.80 -2.98
N VAL A 26 -7.34 9.68 -2.47
CA VAL A 26 -6.55 8.45 -2.38
C VAL A 26 -7.11 7.38 -3.30
N SER A 27 -6.23 6.56 -3.85
CA SER A 27 -6.63 5.34 -4.57
C SER A 27 -5.84 4.15 -4.09
N LEU A 28 -6.46 2.98 -4.19
CA LEU A 28 -5.80 1.69 -4.03
C LEU A 28 -5.61 1.10 -5.43
N SER A 29 -4.39 0.69 -5.73
CA SER A 29 -4.06 -0.05 -6.95
C SER A 29 -3.44 -1.39 -6.59
N VAL A 30 -3.47 -2.34 -7.52
CA VAL A 30 -2.86 -3.66 -7.35
C VAL A 30 -1.93 -3.93 -8.52
N SER A 31 -0.64 -4.12 -8.20
CA SER A 31 0.44 -4.47 -9.11
C SER A 31 0.54 -3.55 -10.34
N THR A 32 0.24 -2.26 -10.19
CA THR A 32 0.33 -1.28 -11.28
C THR A 32 1.75 -0.74 -11.46
N GLU A 33 2.50 -0.58 -10.37
CA GLU A 33 3.88 -0.11 -10.39
C GLU A 33 4.79 -0.89 -9.43
N PRO A 34 4.95 -2.21 -9.64
CA PRO A 34 5.73 -3.07 -8.75
C PRO A 34 7.21 -2.67 -8.68
N ASN A 35 7.76 -2.14 -9.78
CA ASN A 35 9.16 -1.69 -9.83
C ASN A 35 9.39 -0.48 -8.95
N THR A 36 8.51 0.52 -9.03
CA THR A 36 8.49 1.68 -8.13
C THR A 36 8.41 1.21 -6.69
N CYS A 37 7.53 0.24 -6.40
CA CYS A 37 7.34 -0.25 -5.04
C CYS A 37 8.58 -0.97 -4.47
N ILE A 38 9.28 -1.74 -5.29
CA ILE A 38 10.54 -2.41 -4.92
C ILE A 38 11.65 -1.38 -4.71
N GLY A 39 11.76 -0.38 -5.58
CA GLY A 39 12.71 0.73 -5.43
C GLY A 39 12.50 1.46 -4.11
N ASP A 40 11.27 1.91 -3.86
CA ASP A 40 10.88 2.58 -2.61
C ASP A 40 11.18 1.73 -1.37
N LEU A 41 10.96 0.41 -1.41
CA LEU A 41 11.29 -0.48 -0.31
C LEU A 41 12.79 -0.45 0.01
N LYS A 42 13.63 -0.51 -1.03
CA LYS A 42 15.09 -0.50 -0.91
C LYS A 42 15.56 0.84 -0.38
N ASP A 43 15.09 1.94 -0.97
CA ASP A 43 15.46 3.30 -0.57
C ASP A 43 15.09 3.57 0.90
N ARG A 44 13.91 3.13 1.34
CA ARG A 44 13.45 3.31 2.72
C ARG A 44 14.19 2.45 3.74
N LYS A 45 14.64 1.27 3.33
CA LYS A 45 15.39 0.36 4.21
C LYS A 45 16.89 0.64 4.21
N GLY A 46 17.40 1.31 3.18
CA GLY A 46 18.83 1.63 3.05
C GLY A 46 19.70 0.39 3.24
N ASP A 47 20.72 0.53 4.08
CA ASP A 47 21.68 -0.53 4.36
C ASP A 47 21.07 -1.73 5.11
N GLU A 48 19.92 -1.54 5.77
CA GLU A 48 19.17 -2.63 6.44
C GLU A 48 18.23 -3.38 5.49
N CYS A 49 18.28 -3.07 4.18
CA CYS A 49 17.42 -3.74 3.22
C CYS A 49 17.82 -5.21 3.05
N TRP A 50 16.98 -6.09 3.58
CA TRP A 50 17.12 -7.54 3.44
C TRP A 50 16.73 -8.06 2.04
N LEU A 51 16.19 -7.20 1.17
CA LEU A 51 15.83 -7.58 -0.20
C LEU A 51 17.08 -7.68 -1.07
N SER A 52 17.74 -8.84 -1.01
CA SER A 52 18.90 -9.16 -1.82
C SER A 52 18.53 -9.31 -3.31
N ALA A 53 19.53 -9.20 -4.20
CA ALA A 53 19.32 -9.35 -5.64
C ALA A 53 18.60 -10.66 -6.06
N PRO A 54 18.95 -11.85 -5.53
CA PRO A 54 18.22 -13.08 -5.84
C PRO A 54 16.76 -13.05 -5.38
N LEU A 55 16.49 -12.48 -4.20
CA LEU A 55 15.14 -12.38 -3.67
C LEU A 55 14.31 -11.36 -4.46
N GLU A 56 14.90 -10.25 -4.86
CA GLU A 56 14.29 -9.26 -5.75
C GLU A 56 13.89 -9.89 -7.09
N ALA A 57 14.78 -10.66 -7.71
CA ALA A 57 14.50 -11.37 -8.95
C ALA A 57 13.33 -12.35 -8.79
N LEU A 58 13.33 -13.14 -7.70
CA LEU A 58 12.23 -14.05 -7.37
C LEU A 58 10.90 -13.30 -7.22
N TRP A 59 10.89 -12.17 -6.51
CA TRP A 59 9.70 -11.35 -6.31
C TRP A 59 9.16 -10.82 -7.63
N ARG A 60 10.04 -10.32 -8.52
CA ARG A 60 9.64 -9.87 -9.86
C ARG A 60 8.98 -10.99 -10.66
N THR A 61 9.55 -12.20 -10.64
CA THR A 61 8.95 -13.38 -11.28
C THR A 61 7.60 -13.74 -10.65
N TRP A 62 7.47 -13.69 -9.33
CA TRP A 62 6.21 -13.99 -8.65
C TRP A 62 5.13 -12.94 -8.91
N ILE A 63 5.49 -11.67 -9.00
CA ILE A 63 4.57 -10.60 -9.35
C ILE A 63 4.07 -10.79 -10.79
N ALA A 64 4.99 -11.02 -11.73
CA ALA A 64 4.65 -11.24 -13.14
C ALA A 64 3.77 -12.47 -13.37
N SER A 65 3.91 -13.51 -12.53
CA SER A 65 3.10 -14.73 -12.60
C SER A 65 1.82 -14.70 -11.76
N GLY A 66 1.47 -13.56 -11.14
CA GLY A 66 0.29 -13.45 -10.28
C GLY A 66 0.40 -14.24 -8.97
N ARG A 67 1.60 -14.71 -8.61
CA ARG A 67 1.90 -15.40 -7.36
C ARG A 67 2.22 -14.43 -6.23
N MET A 68 2.47 -13.16 -6.51
CA MET A 68 2.60 -12.11 -5.51
C MET A 68 1.86 -10.86 -6.02
N PHE A 69 1.14 -10.20 -5.13
CA PHE A 69 0.45 -8.96 -5.41
C PHE A 69 1.10 -7.83 -4.65
N VAL A 70 1.20 -6.68 -5.30
CA VAL A 70 1.69 -5.45 -4.67
C VAL A 70 0.48 -4.54 -4.51
N PHE A 71 0.06 -4.28 -3.28
CA PHE A 71 -1.04 -3.35 -3.04
C PHE A 71 -0.47 -1.98 -2.74
N GLU A 72 -0.97 -0.99 -3.47
CA GLU A 72 -0.36 0.33 -3.55
C GLU A 72 -1.38 1.38 -3.12
N LEU A 73 -1.06 2.13 -2.06
CA LEU A 73 -1.87 3.25 -1.61
C LEU A 73 -1.30 4.55 -2.18
N TRP A 74 -2.03 5.16 -3.10
CA TRP A 74 -1.63 6.39 -3.78
C TRP A 74 -2.37 7.60 -3.22
N LEU A 75 -1.66 8.70 -3.03
CA LEU A 75 -2.20 10.03 -2.81
C LEU A 75 -2.13 10.82 -4.11
N HIS A 76 -3.25 11.38 -4.53
CA HIS A 76 -3.36 12.24 -5.71
C HIS A 76 -3.44 13.69 -5.26
N ASP A 77 -2.62 14.53 -5.87
CA ASP A 77 -2.74 15.97 -5.73
C ASP A 77 -3.89 16.47 -6.62
N THR A 78 -4.88 17.14 -6.05
CA THR A 78 -6.00 17.68 -6.84
C THR A 78 -5.64 18.96 -7.58
N SER A 79 -4.57 19.65 -7.17
CA SER A 79 -4.06 20.81 -7.90
C SER A 79 -3.21 20.39 -9.11
N GLU A 80 -2.65 19.18 -9.11
CA GLU A 80 -1.87 18.63 -10.19
C GLU A 80 -2.23 17.15 -10.41
N PRO A 81 -3.29 16.84 -11.19
CA PRO A 81 -3.85 15.48 -11.28
C PRO A 81 -2.90 14.40 -11.82
N SER A 82 -1.85 14.79 -12.55
CA SER A 82 -0.79 13.90 -13.02
C SER A 82 0.14 13.44 -11.89
N LYS A 83 0.16 14.16 -10.77
CA LYS A 83 1.05 13.91 -9.64
C LYS A 83 0.38 13.01 -8.62
N LYS A 84 0.95 11.83 -8.46
CA LYS A 84 0.61 10.88 -7.41
C LYS A 84 1.83 10.56 -6.55
N THR A 85 1.60 10.30 -5.27
CA THR A 85 2.63 9.92 -4.30
C THR A 85 2.26 8.58 -3.69
N LEU A 86 3.20 7.62 -3.70
CA LEU A 86 3.02 6.34 -3.04
C LEU A 86 3.12 6.55 -1.52
N LEU A 87 2.03 6.31 -0.80
CA LEU A 87 1.96 6.47 0.65
C LEU A 87 2.36 5.21 1.40
N ALA A 88 1.94 4.07 0.89
CA ALA A 88 2.17 2.78 1.51
C ALA A 88 2.09 1.67 0.47
N CYS A 89 2.78 0.58 0.78
CA CYS A 89 2.85 -0.58 -0.07
C CYS A 89 2.88 -1.85 0.78
N ASP A 90 2.15 -2.86 0.33
CA ASP A 90 2.12 -4.19 0.93
C ASP A 90 2.42 -5.22 -0.17
N PHE A 91 3.43 -6.07 0.04
CA PHE A 91 3.73 -7.22 -0.82
C PHE A 91 3.06 -8.44 -0.23
N ALA A 92 2.18 -9.08 -0.99
CA ALA A 92 1.31 -10.11 -0.48
C ALA A 92 1.30 -11.36 -1.36
N HIS A 93 1.38 -12.52 -0.74
CA HIS A 93 1.29 -13.83 -1.40
C HIS A 93 -0.08 -14.46 -1.07
N PRO A 94 -0.91 -14.79 -2.06
CA PRO A 94 -2.13 -15.55 -1.84
C PRO A 94 -1.80 -17.00 -1.41
N VAL A 95 -2.44 -17.48 -0.35
CA VAL A 95 -2.29 -18.84 0.17
C VAL A 95 -3.69 -19.44 0.39
N GLY A 96 -4.18 -20.17 -0.60
CA GLY A 96 -5.55 -20.69 -0.60
C GLY A 96 -6.57 -19.55 -0.52
N THR A 97 -7.38 -19.53 0.55
CA THR A 97 -8.37 -18.49 0.82
C THR A 97 -7.83 -17.33 1.67
N SER A 98 -6.54 -17.37 2.00
CA SER A 98 -5.86 -16.36 2.84
C SER A 98 -4.82 -15.59 2.04
N VAL A 99 -4.37 -14.46 2.60
CA VAL A 99 -3.30 -13.65 2.02
C VAL A 99 -2.22 -13.45 3.09
N TYR A 100 -1.00 -13.85 2.77
CA TYR A 100 0.19 -13.59 3.59
C TYR A 100 0.84 -12.29 3.15
N VAL A 101 0.94 -11.30 4.04
CA VAL A 101 1.66 -10.05 3.77
C VAL A 101 3.13 -10.28 4.12
N ALA A 102 3.98 -10.41 3.10
CA ALA A 102 5.40 -10.70 3.24
C ALA A 102 6.19 -9.50 3.77
N THR A 103 5.90 -8.32 3.25
CA THR A 103 6.45 -7.07 3.79
C THR A 103 5.51 -5.91 3.54
N ARG A 104 5.79 -4.83 4.26
CA ARG A 104 5.00 -3.62 4.29
C ARG A 104 5.89 -2.45 4.63
N TYR A 105 5.67 -1.35 3.93
CA TYR A 105 6.25 -0.07 4.29
C TYR A 105 5.23 1.04 4.07
N TYR A 106 5.51 2.18 4.68
CA TYR A 106 4.73 3.40 4.52
C TYR A 106 5.68 4.60 4.60
N ASP A 107 5.20 5.74 4.12
CA ASP A 107 5.91 7.00 4.22
C ASP A 107 5.68 7.65 5.60
N ASP A 108 6.76 7.87 6.35
CA ASP A 108 6.68 8.43 7.70
C ASP A 108 6.12 9.85 7.76
N ARG A 109 6.24 10.64 6.68
CA ARG A 109 5.55 11.95 6.56
C ARG A 109 4.02 11.79 6.63
N TYR A 110 3.58 10.57 6.37
CA TYR A 110 2.21 10.13 6.32
C TYR A 110 1.93 9.06 7.37
N ARG A 111 2.70 9.00 8.47
CA ARG A 111 2.56 8.03 9.57
C ARG A 111 1.15 7.97 10.18
N LYS A 112 0.37 9.05 10.12
CA LYS A 112 -1.07 9.02 10.48
C LYS A 112 -1.92 8.08 9.60
N TYR A 113 -1.36 7.64 8.48
CA TYR A 113 -1.88 6.67 7.52
C TYR A 113 -1.23 5.28 7.65
N GLN A 114 -0.65 5.00 8.82
CA GLN A 114 0.00 3.74 9.21
C GLN A 114 -0.83 2.48 8.97
N PRO A 115 -0.19 1.29 9.00
CA PRO A 115 -0.59 0.27 8.09
C PRO A 115 -1.57 -0.75 8.70
N GLY A 116 -2.71 -0.81 8.05
CA GLY A 116 -3.67 -1.91 8.06
C GLY A 116 -4.53 -1.83 6.79
N PHE A 117 -4.05 -1.15 5.75
CA PHE A 117 -4.91 -0.68 4.66
C PHE A 117 -5.36 -1.82 3.76
N ILE A 118 -4.56 -2.84 3.39
CA ILE A 118 -5.12 -4.01 2.67
C ILE A 118 -6.24 -4.63 3.50
N LEU A 119 -5.97 -5.01 4.76
CA LEU A 119 -6.94 -5.71 5.60
C LEU A 119 -8.16 -4.82 5.91
N GLY A 120 -7.94 -3.52 6.08
CA GLY A 120 -8.97 -2.52 6.33
C GLY A 120 -9.83 -2.24 5.12
N PHE A 121 -9.22 -1.99 3.97
CA PHE A 121 -9.92 -1.75 2.70
C PHE A 121 -10.62 -3.00 2.18
N THR A 122 -9.97 -4.18 2.21
CA THR A 122 -10.63 -5.45 1.85
C THR A 122 -11.83 -5.71 2.77
N THR A 123 -11.74 -5.39 4.07
CA THR A 123 -12.95 -5.43 4.93
C THR A 123 -13.98 -4.36 4.59
N CYS A 124 -13.60 -3.18 4.10
CA CYS A 124 -14.54 -2.14 3.66
C CYS A 124 -15.24 -2.49 2.34
N THR A 125 -14.55 -3.13 1.39
CA THR A 125 -15.12 -3.52 0.09
C THR A 125 -15.95 -4.78 0.17
N TRP A 126 -15.67 -5.70 1.11
CA TRP A 126 -16.54 -6.84 1.44
C TRP A 126 -17.79 -6.47 2.25
N LEU A 127 -17.89 -5.25 2.78
CA LEU A 127 -19.06 -4.75 3.50
C LEU A 127 -19.99 -3.89 2.62
N LYS A 128 -19.85 -4.01 1.30
CA LYS A 128 -20.85 -3.57 0.34
C LYS A 128 -21.69 -4.76 -0.10
#